data_AF-A0A345XXY0-F1
#
_entry.id   AF-A0A345XXY0-F1
#
_cell.length_a   1.000
_cell.length_b   1.000
_cell.length_c   1.000
_cell.angle_alpha   90.00
_cell.angle_beta   90.00
_cell.angle_gamma   90.00
#
_symmetry.space_group_name_H-M   'P 1'
#
loop_
_entity.id
_entity.type
_entity.pdbx_description
1 polymer ?
#
loop_
_entity_poly.entity_id
_entity_poly.type
_entity_poly.pdbx_seq_one_letter_code
_entity_poly.pdbx_strand_id
1 'polypeptide(L)'
;MGGHGQRDEQHAHGVSPVGRAAGQRGGPNPPESKLDDGERTSATGKKTRKSSGARGKLNKVGRRYQLAAELVRQVPWLRRADVPRVAWAVREVSDAGWTAAEVTAWLGTTAAPTDGARRPSGLLAFRLRGVTGTPGWRTPAQRSQAVQEWRDSRRAERARHDHTAGWGTQDWQPPRSRAVQRHVAEAFAQVREHPRDRHAAGAVWTTDASSGPQDLTQQELQDLRNTAWGSFMTGDPTLITSAVDLMGRACAEQLYGAALVRRALALTGGARSPLMTLGRRSARKRRPL
;
A
#
# COMPACT_ATOMS: atom_id res chain seq x y z
N MET A 1 -40.79 39.39 -32.16
CA MET A 1 -40.93 38.09 -32.85
C MET A 1 -40.60 37.03 -31.81
N GLY A 2 -41.56 36.48 -31.05
CA GLY A 2 -42.60 35.50 -31.44
C GLY A 2 -42.02 34.09 -31.22
N GLY A 3 -42.60 33.11 -30.53
CA GLY A 3 -43.79 32.90 -29.69
C GLY A 3 -43.44 31.75 -28.71
N HIS A 4 -44.00 31.65 -27.51
CA HIS A 4 -45.23 30.91 -27.13
C HIS A 4 -45.34 29.43 -27.58
N GLY A 5 -45.59 28.56 -26.58
CA GLY A 5 -45.98 27.14 -26.69
C GLY A 5 -45.47 26.33 -25.46
N GLN A 6 -46.07 26.39 -24.27
CA GLN A 6 -47.27 25.67 -23.78
C GLN A 6 -47.30 24.15 -24.00
N ARG A 7 -47.39 23.43 -22.86
CA ARG A 7 -48.31 22.30 -22.54
C ARG A 7 -48.06 20.97 -23.27
N ASP A 8 -48.43 19.77 -22.81
CA ASP A 8 -49.13 19.17 -21.65
C ASP A 8 -48.59 17.70 -21.59
N GLU A 9 -48.67 16.94 -20.49
CA GLU A 9 -49.57 15.76 -20.28
C GLU A 9 -48.67 14.63 -19.70
N GLN A 10 -48.75 14.27 -18.42
CA GLN A 10 -49.66 13.27 -17.80
C GLN A 10 -49.67 11.88 -18.47
N HIS A 11 -49.25 10.85 -17.73
CA HIS A 11 -49.81 9.47 -17.65
C HIS A 11 -48.96 8.70 -16.61
N ALA A 12 -49.41 8.42 -15.38
CA ALA A 12 -50.46 7.52 -14.91
C ALA A 12 -50.11 6.01 -14.96
N HIS A 13 -49.91 5.46 -13.75
CA HIS A 13 -50.39 4.17 -13.21
C HIS A 13 -50.11 2.82 -13.91
N GLY A 14 -49.61 1.87 -13.10
CA GLY A 14 -49.69 0.44 -13.37
C GLY A 14 -49.02 -0.42 -12.29
N VAL A 15 -49.67 -0.57 -11.13
CA VAL A 15 -49.27 -1.46 -10.02
C VAL A 15 -50.39 -2.46 -9.75
N SER A 16 -50.00 -3.72 -9.45
CA SER A 16 -50.76 -4.87 -8.91
C SER A 16 -51.39 -5.85 -9.92
N PRO A 17 -51.70 -7.14 -9.56
CA PRO A 17 -51.68 -7.75 -8.22
C PRO A 17 -51.06 -9.16 -8.08
N VAL A 18 -51.00 -9.53 -6.80
CA VAL A 18 -50.81 -10.84 -6.15
C VAL A 18 -51.84 -11.89 -6.63
N GLY A 19 -51.39 -13.13 -6.79
CA GLY A 19 -52.25 -14.33 -6.86
C GLY A 19 -51.68 -15.45 -5.98
N ARG A 20 -52.29 -15.68 -4.82
CA ARG A 20 -52.01 -16.76 -3.87
C ARG A 20 -53.30 -17.59 -3.77
N ALA A 21 -53.24 -18.90 -4.00
CA ALA A 21 -54.29 -19.83 -3.61
C ALA A 21 -53.67 -21.17 -3.19
N ALA A 22 -54.10 -21.61 -2.01
CA ALA A 22 -53.73 -22.84 -1.35
C ALA A 22 -54.79 -23.94 -1.61
N GLY A 23 -54.39 -25.21 -1.48
CA GLY A 23 -55.32 -26.34 -1.43
C GLY A 23 -54.63 -27.66 -1.12
N GLN A 24 -54.79 -28.14 0.13
CA GLN A 24 -54.37 -29.45 0.64
C GLN A 24 -55.38 -30.57 0.31
N ARG A 25 -54.86 -31.81 0.20
CA ARG A 25 -55.42 -33.17 0.49
C ARG A 25 -54.57 -34.17 -0.32
N GLY A 26 -54.05 -35.32 0.11
CA GLY A 26 -54.28 -36.20 1.24
C GLY A 26 -54.38 -37.66 0.74
N GLY A 27 -53.23 -38.38 0.64
CA GLY A 27 -53.09 -39.85 0.44
C GLY A 27 -52.84 -40.34 -1.00
N PRO A 28 -52.33 -41.59 -1.24
CA PRO A 28 -51.60 -42.55 -0.40
C PRO A 28 -50.13 -42.79 -0.86
N ASN A 29 -49.28 -43.32 0.03
CA ASN A 29 -47.85 -43.62 -0.23
C ASN A 29 -47.66 -44.69 -1.32
N PRO A 30 -46.78 -44.46 -2.33
CA PRO A 30 -46.39 -45.50 -3.28
C PRO A 30 -45.29 -46.43 -2.72
N PRO A 31 -45.21 -47.69 -3.23
CA PRO A 31 -44.44 -48.79 -2.65
C PRO A 31 -42.91 -48.68 -2.82
N GLU A 32 -42.18 -49.21 -1.84
CA GLU A 32 -40.72 -49.30 -1.72
C GLU A 32 -40.07 -50.31 -2.69
N SER A 33 -40.29 -50.15 -3.99
CA SER A 33 -39.65 -50.99 -5.03
C SER A 33 -38.92 -50.20 -6.12
N LYS A 34 -38.46 -48.98 -5.80
CA LYS A 34 -37.58 -48.16 -6.65
C LYS A 34 -36.26 -47.79 -5.95
N LEU A 35 -35.56 -48.80 -5.45
CA LEU A 35 -34.15 -48.72 -5.05
C LEU A 35 -33.30 -49.49 -6.07
N ASP A 36 -33.04 -48.86 -7.22
CA ASP A 36 -32.03 -49.16 -8.26
C ASP A 36 -32.48 -48.36 -9.49
N ASP A 37 -31.71 -47.55 -10.20
CA ASP A 37 -30.30 -47.18 -10.19
C ASP A 37 -30.26 -45.66 -10.37
N GLY A 38 -29.85 -44.94 -9.33
CA GLY A 38 -29.55 -43.52 -9.43
C GLY A 38 -28.16 -43.36 -10.03
N GLU A 39 -28.09 -43.27 -11.35
CA GLU A 39 -26.91 -42.90 -12.13
C GLU A 39 -26.28 -41.62 -11.56
N ARG A 40 -25.26 -41.79 -10.71
CA ARG A 40 -24.49 -40.69 -10.12
C ARG A 40 -23.52 -40.16 -11.16
N THR A 41 -23.99 -39.29 -12.04
CA THR A 41 -23.11 -38.33 -12.73
C THR A 41 -22.73 -37.22 -11.75
N SER A 42 -21.94 -37.57 -10.74
CA SER A 42 -21.27 -36.57 -9.90
C SER A 42 -20.06 -36.02 -10.65
N ALA A 43 -20.29 -35.07 -11.55
CA ALA A 43 -19.26 -34.12 -11.97
C ALA A 43 -19.02 -33.08 -10.85
N THR A 44 -18.76 -33.54 -9.62
CA THR A 44 -18.05 -32.72 -8.65
C THR A 44 -16.59 -32.77 -9.04
N GLY A 45 -16.26 -31.95 -10.05
CA GLY A 45 -14.89 -31.53 -10.29
C GLY A 45 -14.33 -31.06 -8.96
N LYS A 46 -13.48 -31.90 -8.38
CA LYS A 46 -12.68 -31.61 -7.20
C LYS A 46 -12.03 -30.26 -7.53
N LYS A 47 -12.51 -29.17 -6.93
CA LYS A 47 -11.81 -27.88 -6.99
C LYS A 47 -10.49 -28.13 -6.29
N THR A 48 -9.52 -28.58 -7.07
CA THR A 48 -8.12 -28.62 -6.67
C THR A 48 -7.86 -27.22 -6.16
N ARG A 49 -7.61 -27.15 -4.85
CA ARG A 49 -7.14 -25.97 -4.13
C ARG A 49 -5.82 -25.60 -4.81
N LYS A 50 -5.93 -24.86 -5.92
CA LYS A 50 -4.80 -24.49 -6.77
C LYS A 50 -3.92 -23.58 -5.93
N SER A 51 -2.79 -24.15 -5.53
CA SER A 51 -1.53 -23.50 -5.18
C SER A 51 -1.61 -22.31 -4.21
N SER A 52 -1.13 -22.58 -3.01
CA SER A 52 -0.34 -21.69 -2.14
C SER A 52 0.81 -20.97 -2.87
N GLY A 53 0.50 -20.07 -3.81
CA GLY A 53 1.53 -19.34 -4.59
C GLY A 53 1.04 -18.11 -5.34
N ALA A 54 -0.27 -17.97 -5.59
CA ALA A 54 -0.81 -16.75 -6.16
C ALA A 54 -1.04 -15.73 -5.02
N ARG A 55 -0.04 -14.89 -4.75
CA ARG A 55 -0.22 -13.69 -3.93
C ARG A 55 -1.45 -12.95 -4.46
N GLY A 56 -2.54 -12.98 -3.68
CA GLY A 56 -3.77 -12.29 -4.04
C GLY A 56 -3.46 -10.83 -4.36
N LYS A 57 -4.15 -10.30 -5.38
CA LYS A 57 -4.04 -8.88 -5.75
C LYS A 57 -4.31 -8.04 -4.50
N LEU A 58 -3.31 -7.27 -4.06
CA LEU A 58 -3.43 -6.44 -2.87
C LEU A 58 -4.63 -5.48 -2.99
N ASN A 59 -5.39 -5.37 -1.91
CA ASN A 59 -6.46 -4.38 -1.81
C ASN A 59 -5.86 -2.95 -1.94
N LYS A 60 -6.72 -1.92 -2.13
CA LYS A 60 -6.24 -0.54 -2.32
C LYS A 60 -5.35 -0.07 -1.16
N VAL A 61 -5.72 -0.40 0.06
CA VAL A 61 -4.98 -0.01 1.25
C VAL A 61 -3.61 -0.69 1.31
N GLY A 62 -3.54 -2.00 1.08
CA GLY A 62 -2.30 -2.77 1.04
C GLY A 62 -1.33 -2.26 -0.03
N ARG A 63 -1.84 -1.81 -1.18
CA ARG A 63 -1.03 -1.13 -2.20
C ARG A 63 -0.41 0.18 -1.69
N ARG A 64 -1.15 0.98 -0.91
CA ARG A 64 -0.62 2.22 -0.29
C ARG A 64 0.52 1.92 0.68
N TYR A 65 0.32 0.93 1.55
CA TYR A 65 1.35 0.52 2.52
C TYR A 65 2.57 -0.11 1.83
N GLN A 66 2.36 -0.89 0.77
CA GLN A 66 3.46 -1.42 -0.03
C GLN A 66 4.27 -0.29 -0.68
N LEU A 67 3.59 0.65 -1.36
CA LEU A 67 4.25 1.79 -1.99
C LEU A 67 5.02 2.62 -0.95
N ALA A 68 4.42 2.87 0.22
CA ALA A 68 5.06 3.59 1.31
C ALA A 68 6.33 2.89 1.82
N ALA A 69 6.27 1.58 2.06
CA ALA A 69 7.43 0.80 2.49
C ALA A 69 8.54 0.76 1.43
N GLU A 70 8.20 0.74 0.14
CA GLU A 70 9.18 0.87 -0.94
C GLU A 70 9.84 2.25 -0.95
N LEU A 71 9.08 3.32 -0.76
CA LEU A 71 9.59 4.69 -0.74
C LEU A 71 10.49 4.97 0.47
N VAL A 72 10.12 4.49 1.66
CA VAL A 72 10.96 4.61 2.87
C VAL A 72 12.32 3.93 2.67
N ARG A 73 12.38 2.83 1.89
CA ARG A 73 13.64 2.16 1.55
C ARG A 73 14.46 2.91 0.50
N GLN A 74 13.80 3.42 -0.55
CA GLN A 74 14.49 3.98 -1.73
C GLN A 74 14.88 5.45 -1.58
N VAL A 75 14.10 6.24 -0.84
CA VAL A 75 14.28 7.69 -0.74
C VAL A 75 15.01 8.04 0.56
N PRO A 76 16.26 8.54 0.52
CA PRO A 76 17.10 8.68 1.72
C PRO A 76 16.48 9.52 2.84
N TRP A 77 15.81 10.62 2.51
CA TRP A 77 15.19 11.52 3.50
C TRP A 77 13.86 10.97 4.07
N LEU A 78 13.32 9.88 3.52
CA LEU A 78 12.15 9.16 4.06
C LEU A 78 12.53 8.00 4.98
N ARG A 79 13.81 7.63 5.12
CA ARG A 79 14.23 6.41 5.84
C ARG A 79 13.78 6.30 7.29
N ARG A 80 13.55 7.45 7.95
CA ARG A 80 13.06 7.52 9.34
C ARG A 80 11.57 7.87 9.44
N ALA A 81 10.89 7.99 8.30
CA ALA A 81 9.46 8.30 8.28
C ALA A 81 8.64 7.05 8.63
N ASP A 82 7.57 7.27 9.38
CA ASP A 82 6.58 6.25 9.70
C ASP A 82 5.83 5.79 8.42
N VAL A 83 5.79 4.48 8.19
CA VAL A 83 5.17 3.87 6.99
C VAL A 83 3.68 4.21 6.90
N PRO A 84 2.84 4.06 7.96
CA PRO A 84 1.45 4.55 7.94
C PRO A 84 1.29 6.00 7.48
N ARG A 85 2.12 6.93 7.99
CA ARG A 85 2.05 8.34 7.57
C ARG A 85 2.43 8.54 6.10
N VAL A 86 3.45 7.82 5.63
CA VAL A 86 3.82 7.84 4.20
C VAL A 86 2.69 7.23 3.36
N ALA A 87 2.07 6.14 3.80
CA ALA A 87 0.95 5.49 3.11
C ALA A 87 -0.26 6.43 2.94
N TRP A 88 -0.52 7.28 3.93
CA TRP A 88 -1.51 8.34 3.83
C TRP A 88 -1.09 9.42 2.83
N ALA A 89 0.15 9.92 2.92
CA ALA A 89 0.69 10.94 2.01
C ALA A 89 0.67 10.51 0.53
N VAL A 90 0.81 9.20 0.25
CA VAL A 90 0.83 8.64 -1.11
C VAL A 90 -0.51 8.03 -1.55
N ARG A 91 -1.61 8.26 -0.83
CA ARG A 91 -2.89 7.58 -1.13
C ARG A 91 -3.35 7.82 -2.57
N GLU A 92 -3.24 9.06 -3.06
CA GLU A 92 -3.78 9.46 -4.37
C GLU A 92 -2.99 8.83 -5.51
N VAL A 93 -1.66 8.87 -5.41
CA VAL A 93 -0.77 8.24 -6.41
C VAL A 93 -0.86 6.72 -6.35
N SER A 94 -0.96 6.12 -5.16
CA SER A 94 -1.15 4.68 -5.01
C SER A 94 -2.48 4.22 -5.58
N ASP A 95 -3.56 4.97 -5.37
CA ASP A 95 -4.88 4.66 -5.92
C ASP A 95 -4.92 4.82 -7.44
N ALA A 96 -4.15 5.77 -7.98
CA ALA A 96 -3.89 5.95 -9.41
C ALA A 96 -2.93 4.89 -10.00
N GLY A 97 -2.45 3.95 -9.18
CA GLY A 97 -1.62 2.83 -9.62
C GLY A 97 -0.15 3.19 -9.87
N TRP A 98 0.36 4.24 -9.22
CA TRP A 98 1.77 4.61 -9.30
C TRP A 98 2.67 3.61 -8.58
N THR A 99 3.89 3.47 -9.08
CA THR A 99 4.99 2.66 -8.56
C THR A 99 6.01 3.54 -7.84
N ALA A 100 6.85 2.92 -7.00
CA ALA A 100 7.90 3.65 -6.30
C ALA A 100 8.91 4.33 -7.25
N ALA A 101 9.18 3.71 -8.41
CA ALA A 101 10.05 4.28 -9.44
C ALA A 101 9.47 5.55 -10.06
N GLU A 102 8.17 5.57 -10.37
CA GLU A 102 7.48 6.75 -10.91
C GLU A 102 7.46 7.90 -9.89
N VAL A 103 7.16 7.60 -8.63
CA VAL A 103 7.22 8.60 -7.55
C VAL A 103 8.64 9.15 -7.40
N THR A 104 9.66 8.28 -7.43
CA THR A 104 11.06 8.71 -7.30
C THR A 104 11.51 9.57 -8.49
N ALA A 105 11.10 9.23 -9.71
CA ALA A 105 11.37 10.03 -10.90
C ALA A 105 10.74 11.43 -10.81
N TRP A 106 9.47 11.51 -10.38
CA TRP A 106 8.79 12.80 -10.12
C TRP A 106 9.48 13.65 -9.03
N LEU A 107 9.94 13.00 -7.96
CA LEU A 107 10.72 13.68 -6.92
C LEU A 107 12.12 14.11 -7.42
N GLY A 108 12.58 13.59 -8.56
CA GLY A 108 13.80 14.03 -9.22
C GLY A 108 13.60 15.27 -10.10
N THR A 109 12.39 15.52 -10.62
CA THR A 109 12.10 16.65 -11.51
C THR A 109 11.64 17.89 -10.77
N THR A 110 11.05 17.74 -9.59
CA THR A 110 10.59 18.87 -8.77
C THR A 110 11.70 19.38 -7.86
N ALA A 111 11.82 20.69 -7.70
CA ALA A 111 12.73 21.25 -6.71
C ALA A 111 12.27 20.89 -5.28
N ALA A 112 13.22 20.66 -4.38
CA ALA A 112 12.89 20.62 -2.96
C ALA A 112 12.46 22.03 -2.53
N PRO A 113 11.34 22.18 -1.79
CA PRO A 113 10.94 23.47 -1.22
C PRO A 113 12.06 24.03 -0.34
N THR A 114 12.37 25.31 -0.50
CA THR A 114 13.31 26.05 0.34
C THR A 114 12.70 26.53 1.65
N ASP A 115 11.36 26.51 1.75
CA ASP A 115 10.63 27.13 2.86
C ASP A 115 10.27 26.12 3.96
N GLY A 116 10.92 26.31 5.11
CA GLY A 116 10.56 25.74 6.41
C GLY A 116 10.94 24.27 6.61
N ALA A 117 11.26 23.91 7.86
CA ALA A 117 11.44 22.52 8.27
C ALA A 117 10.08 21.81 8.22
N ARG A 118 9.82 21.08 7.14
CA ARG A 118 8.66 20.18 7.04
C ARG A 118 9.03 18.81 7.59
N ARG A 119 8.07 18.03 8.08
CA ARG A 119 8.27 16.60 8.36
C ARG A 119 8.37 15.81 7.05
N PRO A 120 9.08 14.67 6.97
CA PRO A 120 9.31 13.98 5.70
C PRO A 120 8.00 13.59 4.98
N SER A 121 7.02 13.03 5.71
CA SER A 121 5.71 12.72 5.14
C SER A 121 4.95 13.95 4.65
N GLY A 122 5.04 15.08 5.36
CA GLY A 122 4.42 16.34 4.96
C GLY A 122 5.08 16.96 3.73
N LEU A 123 6.41 16.86 3.62
CA LEU A 123 7.13 17.26 2.41
C LEU A 123 6.70 16.40 1.22
N LEU A 124 6.61 15.08 1.41
CA LEU A 124 6.17 14.15 0.38
C LEU A 124 4.76 14.49 -0.10
N ALA A 125 3.80 14.66 0.82
CA ALA A 125 2.42 15.03 0.50
C ALA A 125 2.35 16.35 -0.28
N PHE A 126 3.14 17.35 0.11
CA PHE A 126 3.21 18.62 -0.60
C PHE A 126 3.72 18.45 -2.04
N ARG A 127 4.79 17.67 -2.24
CA ARG A 127 5.39 17.46 -3.56
C ARG A 127 4.54 16.58 -4.48
N LEU A 128 3.66 15.75 -3.93
CA LEU A 128 2.76 14.88 -4.69
C LEU A 128 1.40 15.53 -4.97
N ARG A 129 1.12 16.71 -4.41
CA ARG A 129 -0.18 17.38 -4.58
C ARG A 129 -0.46 17.64 -6.06
N GLY A 130 -1.59 17.12 -6.56
CA GLY A 130 -2.06 17.34 -7.93
C GLY A 130 -1.28 16.60 -9.02
N VAL A 131 -0.31 15.76 -8.68
CA VAL A 131 0.58 15.11 -9.66
C VAL A 131 -0.17 14.21 -10.65
N THR A 132 -1.28 13.59 -10.22
CA THR A 132 -2.12 12.75 -11.07
C THR A 132 -2.78 13.53 -12.21
N GLY A 133 -2.92 14.85 -12.08
CA GLY A 133 -3.46 15.75 -13.11
C GLY A 133 -2.40 16.41 -14.00
N THR A 134 -1.11 16.30 -13.65
CA THR A 134 -0.02 16.99 -14.35
C THR A 134 0.17 16.43 -15.77
N PRO A 135 0.23 17.28 -16.81
CA PRO A 135 0.56 16.85 -18.17
C PRO A 135 1.87 16.06 -18.21
N GLY A 136 1.92 14.96 -18.97
CA GLY A 136 3.10 14.08 -19.01
C GLY A 136 3.17 13.03 -17.89
N TRP A 137 2.21 12.99 -16.95
CA TRP A 137 2.15 11.99 -15.87
C TRP A 137 0.77 11.31 -15.72
N ARG A 138 -0.18 11.64 -16.60
CA ARG A 138 -1.57 11.18 -16.50
C ARG A 138 -1.72 9.70 -16.82
N THR A 139 -1.04 9.24 -17.88
CA THR A 139 -1.16 7.85 -18.35
C THR A 139 0.03 6.99 -17.90
N PRO A 140 -0.14 5.67 -17.72
CA PRO A 140 0.97 4.77 -17.41
C PRO A 140 2.11 4.83 -18.42
N ALA A 141 1.82 5.00 -19.71
CA ALA A 141 2.82 5.11 -20.77
C ALA A 141 3.67 6.38 -20.65
N GLN A 142 3.03 7.52 -20.34
CA GLN A 142 3.74 8.78 -20.10
C GLN A 142 4.64 8.67 -18.87
N ARG A 143 4.15 8.07 -17.78
CA ARG A 143 4.94 7.86 -16.57
C ARG A 143 6.13 6.94 -16.81
N SER A 144 5.97 5.85 -17.58
CA SER A 144 7.08 4.96 -17.90
C SER A 144 8.15 5.64 -18.73
N GLN A 145 7.76 6.50 -19.67
CA GLN A 145 8.69 7.32 -20.45
C GLN A 145 9.45 8.30 -19.54
N ALA A 146 8.75 9.03 -18.68
CA ALA A 146 9.39 9.98 -17.75
C ALA A 146 10.37 9.28 -16.78
N VAL A 147 10.06 8.06 -16.33
CA VAL A 147 10.97 7.23 -15.53
C VAL A 147 12.23 6.86 -16.33
N GLN A 148 12.08 6.54 -17.61
CA GLN A 148 13.20 6.19 -18.47
C GLN A 148 14.11 7.40 -18.69
N GLU A 149 13.55 8.56 -19.04
CA GLU A 149 14.28 9.82 -19.19
C GLU A 149 15.03 10.20 -17.90
N TRP A 150 14.39 10.04 -16.74
CA TRP A 150 15.03 10.25 -15.45
C TRP A 150 16.20 9.28 -15.20
N ARG A 151 16.05 7.99 -15.54
CA ARG A 151 17.14 6.99 -15.44
C ARG A 151 18.28 7.31 -16.38
N ASP A 152 17.98 7.73 -17.61
CA ASP A 152 18.96 8.14 -18.60
C ASP A 152 19.74 9.37 -18.14
N SER A 153 19.05 10.37 -17.58
CA SER A 153 19.70 11.53 -16.95
C SER A 153 20.64 11.12 -15.82
N ARG A 154 20.22 10.22 -14.92
CA ARG A 154 21.08 9.71 -13.83
C ARG A 154 22.25 8.87 -14.34
N ARG A 155 22.08 8.10 -15.41
CA ARG A 155 23.18 7.37 -16.05
C ARG A 155 24.17 8.33 -16.70
N ALA A 156 23.69 9.33 -17.44
CA ALA A 156 24.53 10.35 -18.07
C ALA A 156 25.30 11.15 -17.01
N GLU A 157 24.65 11.54 -15.92
CA GLU A 157 25.30 12.22 -14.79
C GLU A 157 26.41 11.37 -14.18
N ARG A 158 26.12 10.09 -13.92
CA ARG A 158 27.14 9.15 -13.44
C ARG A 158 28.28 9.01 -14.43
N ALA A 159 28.00 8.90 -15.72
CA ALA A 159 29.04 8.80 -16.75
C ALA A 159 29.92 10.06 -16.81
N ARG A 160 29.37 11.27 -16.56
CA ARG A 160 30.17 12.50 -16.45
C ARG A 160 31.05 12.52 -15.20
N HIS A 161 30.57 11.94 -14.10
CA HIS A 161 31.31 11.85 -12.84
C HIS A 161 32.18 10.60 -12.70
N ASP A 162 32.08 9.68 -13.65
CA ASP A 162 32.92 8.51 -13.78
C ASP A 162 34.29 8.96 -14.30
N HIS A 163 35.13 9.38 -13.35
CA HIS A 163 36.52 9.77 -13.56
C HIS A 163 37.34 8.65 -14.20
N THR A 164 36.88 7.40 -14.13
CA THR A 164 37.50 6.24 -14.76
C THR A 164 37.23 6.14 -16.27
N ALA A 165 36.23 6.83 -16.82
CA ALA A 165 35.77 6.62 -18.20
C ALA A 165 36.41 7.55 -19.27
N GLY A 166 37.31 8.47 -18.90
CA GLY A 166 37.94 9.34 -19.91
C GLY A 166 39.00 10.31 -19.42
N TRP A 167 39.09 10.58 -18.11
CA TRP A 167 40.24 11.28 -17.52
C TRP A 167 41.22 10.24 -17.00
N GLY A 168 41.85 9.51 -17.91
CA GLY A 168 42.89 8.57 -17.56
C GLY A 168 43.91 9.27 -16.66
N THR A 169 44.20 8.66 -15.51
CA THR A 169 45.35 8.97 -14.64
C THR A 169 46.69 8.97 -15.40
N GLN A 170 46.70 8.61 -16.69
CA GLN A 170 47.85 8.61 -17.59
C GLN A 170 48.32 10.00 -18.03
N ASP A 171 47.45 11.02 -18.11
CA ASP A 171 47.85 12.35 -18.62
C ASP A 171 47.99 13.43 -17.53
N TRP A 172 47.56 13.14 -16.30
CA TRP A 172 47.77 14.06 -15.19
C TRP A 172 49.21 13.93 -14.69
N GLN A 173 50.08 14.87 -15.07
CA GLN A 173 51.38 15.03 -14.43
C GLN A 173 51.25 15.96 -13.21
N PRO A 174 51.72 15.55 -12.02
CA PRO A 174 51.80 16.47 -10.89
C PRO A 174 52.70 17.65 -11.26
N PRO A 175 52.43 18.86 -10.72
CA PRO A 175 53.29 20.02 -10.96
C PRO A 175 54.73 19.71 -10.58
N ARG A 176 55.69 19.94 -11.49
CA ARG A 176 57.12 19.65 -11.24
C ARG A 176 57.76 20.60 -10.21
N SER A 177 57.17 21.77 -10.00
CA SER A 177 57.67 22.76 -9.04
C SER A 177 57.31 22.39 -7.60
N ARG A 178 58.32 22.32 -6.72
CA ARG A 178 58.12 22.07 -5.28
C ARG A 178 57.29 23.17 -4.59
N ALA A 179 57.39 24.42 -5.03
CA ALA A 179 56.59 25.51 -4.46
C ALA A 179 55.10 25.31 -4.75
N VAL A 180 54.76 24.90 -5.97
CA VAL A 180 53.39 24.58 -6.36
C VAL A 180 52.88 23.35 -5.62
N GLN A 181 53.70 22.31 -5.48
CA GLN A 181 53.35 21.12 -4.69
C GLN A 181 53.05 21.48 -3.22
N ARG A 182 53.84 22.37 -2.62
CA ARG A 182 53.60 22.87 -1.25
C ARG A 182 52.29 23.63 -1.14
N HIS A 183 52.00 24.57 -2.06
CA HIS A 183 50.75 25.31 -2.04
C HIS A 183 49.53 24.41 -2.26
N VAL A 184 49.63 23.40 -3.14
CA VAL A 184 48.57 22.42 -3.32
C VAL A 184 48.37 21.59 -2.04
N ALA A 185 49.45 21.12 -1.42
CA ALA A 185 49.38 20.38 -0.16
C ALA A 185 48.77 21.21 0.98
N GLU A 186 49.16 22.48 1.08
CA GLU A 186 48.62 23.44 2.05
C GLU A 186 47.14 23.73 1.81
N ALA A 187 46.72 23.93 0.55
CA ALA A 187 45.31 24.09 0.20
C ALA A 187 44.47 22.83 0.53
N PHE A 188 45.01 21.64 0.28
CA PHE A 188 44.34 20.40 0.68
C PHE A 188 44.30 20.21 2.21
N ALA A 189 45.34 20.63 2.93
CA ALA A 189 45.36 20.63 4.39
C ALA A 189 44.27 21.57 4.94
N GLN A 190 44.16 22.79 4.40
CA GLN A 190 43.11 23.75 4.78
C GLN A 190 41.69 23.21 4.53
N VAL A 191 41.45 22.46 3.45
CA VAL A 191 40.15 21.83 3.18
C VAL A 191 39.86 20.63 4.09
N ARG A 192 40.89 19.93 4.59
CA ARG A 192 40.74 18.84 5.56
C ARG A 192 40.54 19.35 6.99
N GLU A 193 41.24 20.43 7.35
CA GLU A 193 41.17 21.07 8.67
C GLU A 193 39.90 21.93 8.83
N HIS A 194 39.41 22.47 7.72
CA HIS A 194 38.06 23.01 7.62
C HIS A 194 37.20 22.06 6.79
N PRO A 195 36.69 20.96 7.37
CA PRO A 195 35.52 20.34 6.81
C PRO A 195 34.44 21.41 6.87
N ARG A 196 34.25 22.15 5.77
CA ARG A 196 33.03 22.93 5.54
C ARG A 196 31.91 22.04 6.00
N ASP A 197 31.00 22.58 6.81
CA ASP A 197 29.75 21.99 7.27
C ASP A 197 28.86 21.54 6.09
N ARG A 198 29.36 20.65 5.24
CA ARG A 198 28.70 20.08 4.06
C ARG A 198 27.72 18.98 4.47
N HIS A 199 27.49 18.83 5.77
CA HIS A 199 26.34 18.13 6.33
C HIS A 199 25.31 19.07 6.98
N ALA A 200 25.56 20.38 7.10
CA ALA A 200 24.58 21.35 7.63
C ALA A 200 23.63 21.94 6.56
N ALA A 201 23.71 21.47 5.30
CA ALA A 201 22.63 21.59 4.33
C ALA A 201 21.77 20.30 4.25
N GLY A 202 22.02 19.32 5.12
CA GLY A 202 20.96 18.43 5.54
C GLY A 202 20.16 19.24 6.53
N ALA A 203 18.99 19.77 6.11
CA ALA A 203 17.99 20.23 7.07
C ALA A 203 18.00 19.21 8.21
N VAL A 204 18.35 19.65 9.42
CA VAL A 204 18.17 18.84 10.62
C VAL A 204 16.67 18.68 10.70
N TRP A 205 16.16 17.62 10.07
CA TRP A 205 14.83 17.14 10.33
C TRP A 205 14.89 16.85 11.80
N THR A 206 14.22 17.67 12.60
CA THR A 206 13.98 17.37 14.00
C THR A 206 13.26 16.02 14.01
N THR A 207 14.04 14.96 14.11
CA THR A 207 13.56 13.68 14.56
C THR A 207 13.28 13.91 16.02
N ASP A 208 12.13 14.50 16.31
CA ASP A 208 11.56 14.45 17.64
C ASP A 208 11.51 12.98 18.00
N ALA A 209 12.38 12.64 18.95
CA ALA A 209 12.50 11.36 19.56
C ALA A 209 11.21 11.10 20.35
N SER A 210 10.18 10.63 19.64
CA SER A 210 8.99 9.88 20.10
C SER A 210 7.90 9.97 19.02
N SER A 211 8.17 9.49 17.80
CA SER A 211 7.12 9.35 16.77
C SER A 211 6.31 8.08 17.01
N GLY A 212 5.52 8.07 18.08
CA GLY A 212 4.44 7.11 18.25
C GLY A 212 3.21 7.49 17.41
N PRO A 213 2.15 6.67 17.40
CA PRO A 213 0.85 7.00 16.80
C PRO A 213 0.15 8.24 17.41
N GLN A 214 0.83 8.97 18.30
CA GLN A 214 0.37 10.10 19.08
C GLN A 214 0.31 11.43 18.30
N ASP A 215 0.99 11.57 17.15
CA ASP A 215 0.85 12.78 16.30
C ASP A 215 -0.10 12.62 15.10
N LEU A 216 -0.90 11.56 15.03
CA LEU A 216 -2.06 11.59 14.15
C LEU A 216 -3.11 12.49 14.80
N THR A 217 -3.71 13.40 14.03
CA THR A 217 -4.84 14.18 14.55
C THR A 217 -5.96 13.23 14.97
N GLN A 218 -6.80 13.64 15.94
CA GLN A 218 -7.93 12.81 16.36
C GLN A 218 -8.83 12.41 15.19
N GLN A 219 -9.01 13.31 14.22
CA GLN A 219 -9.79 13.05 13.02
C GLN A 219 -9.15 11.98 12.13
N GLU A 220 -7.83 12.04 11.90
CA GLU A 220 -7.12 11.02 11.13
C GLU A 220 -7.12 9.65 11.82
N LEU A 221 -6.97 9.63 13.16
CA LEU A 221 -7.11 8.39 13.94
C LEU A 221 -8.51 7.80 13.80
N GLN A 222 -9.53 8.65 13.84
CA GLN A 222 -10.91 8.20 13.71
C GLN A 222 -11.18 7.65 12.30
N ASP A 223 -10.70 8.31 11.25
CA ASP A 223 -10.81 7.82 9.87
C ASP A 223 -10.09 6.49 9.67
N LEU A 224 -8.91 6.34 10.27
CA LEU A 224 -8.11 5.12 10.23
C LEU A 224 -8.84 3.97 10.96
N ARG A 225 -9.46 4.25 12.11
CA ARG A 225 -10.32 3.29 12.84
C ARG A 225 -11.57 2.92 12.06
N ASN A 226 -12.27 3.89 11.48
CA ASN A 226 -13.47 3.66 10.67
C ASN A 226 -13.14 2.79 9.45
N THR A 227 -12.00 3.06 8.80
CA THR A 227 -11.51 2.27 7.66
C THR A 227 -11.17 0.84 8.06
N ALA A 228 -10.47 0.67 9.18
CA ALA A 228 -10.13 -0.66 9.71
C ALA A 228 -11.37 -1.43 10.15
N TRP A 229 -12.32 -0.76 10.80
CA TRP A 229 -13.59 -1.34 11.19
C TRP A 229 -14.40 -1.80 9.97
N GLY A 230 -14.53 -0.95 8.93
CA GLY A 230 -15.22 -1.31 7.70
C GLY A 230 -14.60 -2.53 7.01
N SER A 231 -13.26 -2.56 6.90
CA SER A 231 -12.54 -3.70 6.31
C SER A 231 -12.76 -4.98 7.12
N PHE A 232 -12.68 -4.88 8.45
CA PHE A 232 -12.94 -6.00 9.36
C PHE A 232 -14.36 -6.55 9.23
N MET A 233 -15.38 -5.68 9.14
CA MET A 233 -16.78 -6.08 8.97
C MET A 233 -17.03 -6.77 7.62
N THR A 234 -16.24 -6.46 6.59
CA THR A 234 -16.25 -7.19 5.31
C THR A 234 -15.46 -8.50 5.35
N GLY A 235 -14.95 -8.91 6.51
CA GLY A 235 -14.17 -10.14 6.68
C GLY A 235 -12.71 -10.03 6.28
N ASP A 236 -12.19 -8.81 6.04
CA ASP A 236 -10.79 -8.55 5.71
C ASP A 236 -10.05 -7.92 6.92
N PRO A 237 -9.41 -8.74 7.79
CA PRO A 237 -8.61 -8.24 8.90
C PRO A 237 -7.19 -7.82 8.49
N THR A 238 -6.84 -7.87 7.19
CA THR A 238 -5.44 -7.77 6.73
C THR A 238 -4.79 -6.45 7.10
N LEU A 239 -5.56 -5.36 7.15
CA LEU A 239 -5.05 -4.05 7.59
C LEU A 239 -4.53 -4.10 9.03
N ILE A 240 -5.31 -4.72 9.92
CA ILE A 240 -5.00 -4.80 11.34
C ILE A 240 -3.85 -5.78 11.56
N THR A 241 -3.86 -6.94 10.90
CA THR A 241 -2.78 -7.92 11.06
C THR A 241 -1.46 -7.45 10.47
N SER A 242 -1.48 -6.79 9.30
CA SER A 242 -0.25 -6.22 8.71
C SER A 242 0.36 -5.15 9.62
N ALA A 243 -0.47 -4.34 10.27
CA ALA A 243 0.01 -3.37 11.24
C ALA A 243 0.64 -4.02 12.48
N VAL A 244 0.04 -5.11 12.99
CA VAL A 244 0.63 -5.91 14.07
C VAL A 244 1.98 -6.50 13.64
N ASP A 245 2.08 -7.05 12.43
CA ASP A 245 3.30 -7.67 11.91
C ASP A 245 4.42 -6.64 11.67
N LEU A 246 4.08 -5.45 11.18
CA LEU A 246 5.05 -4.40 10.83
C LEU A 246 5.48 -3.54 12.02
N MET A 247 4.57 -3.23 12.94
CA MET A 247 4.79 -2.25 14.02
C MET A 247 4.62 -2.83 15.42
N GLY A 248 4.25 -4.10 15.53
CA GLY A 248 3.97 -4.76 16.80
C GLY A 248 2.56 -4.49 17.31
N ARG A 249 2.13 -5.36 18.23
CA ARG A 249 0.77 -5.37 18.78
C ARG A 249 0.42 -4.09 19.54
N ALA A 250 1.31 -3.59 20.40
CA ALA A 250 1.05 -2.40 21.20
C ALA A 250 0.76 -1.15 20.35
N CYS A 251 1.51 -0.96 19.27
CA CYS A 251 1.29 0.15 18.33
C CYS A 251 -0.04 -0.01 17.57
N ALA A 252 -0.35 -1.22 17.09
CA ALA A 252 -1.62 -1.50 16.44
C ALA A 252 -2.83 -1.27 17.38
N GLU A 253 -2.71 -1.60 18.66
CA GLU A 253 -3.77 -1.36 19.66
C GLU A 253 -3.99 0.12 19.92
N GLN A 254 -2.95 0.95 19.87
CA GLN A 254 -3.07 2.41 19.97
C GLN A 254 -3.77 3.01 18.73
N LEU A 255 -3.43 2.52 17.54
CA LEU A 255 -4.02 2.98 16.27
C LEU A 255 -5.50 2.57 16.14
N TYR A 256 -5.78 1.27 16.25
CA TYR A 256 -7.10 0.71 15.90
C TYR A 256 -8.00 0.43 17.12
N GLY A 257 -7.45 0.46 18.33
CA GLY A 257 -8.12 0.06 19.55
C GLY A 257 -7.93 -1.42 19.90
N ALA A 258 -7.69 -1.71 21.17
CA ALA A 258 -7.37 -3.05 21.66
C ALA A 258 -8.45 -4.11 21.38
N ALA A 259 -9.73 -3.72 21.42
CA ALA A 259 -10.84 -4.63 21.14
C ALA A 259 -10.84 -5.11 19.68
N LEU A 260 -10.59 -4.19 18.73
CA LEU A 260 -10.60 -4.50 17.31
C LEU A 260 -9.38 -5.35 16.92
N VAL A 261 -8.19 -5.02 17.43
CA VAL A 261 -6.97 -5.82 17.22
C VAL A 261 -7.15 -7.25 17.73
N ARG A 262 -7.68 -7.41 18.94
CA ARG A 262 -7.94 -8.74 19.52
C ARG A 262 -8.91 -9.57 18.67
N ARG A 263 -10.00 -8.97 18.18
CA ARG A 263 -10.97 -9.65 17.31
C ARG A 263 -10.37 -10.03 15.96
N ALA A 264 -9.57 -9.15 15.34
CA ALA A 264 -8.87 -9.45 14.09
C ALA A 264 -7.85 -10.59 14.21
N LEU A 265 -7.09 -10.61 15.31
CA LEU A 265 -6.17 -11.71 15.62
C LEU A 265 -6.92 -13.02 15.93
N ALA A 266 -8.08 -12.96 16.60
CA ALA A 266 -8.91 -14.14 16.85
C ALA A 266 -9.50 -14.72 15.55
N LEU A 267 -9.94 -13.88 14.61
CA LEU A 267 -10.42 -14.35 13.30
C LEU A 267 -9.32 -15.07 12.51
N THR A 268 -8.10 -14.52 12.53
CA THR A 268 -6.96 -15.11 11.80
C THR A 268 -6.34 -16.31 12.50
N GLY A 269 -6.34 -16.35 13.84
CA GLY A 269 -5.93 -17.50 14.65
C GLY A 269 -6.97 -18.63 14.66
N GLY A 270 -8.26 -18.29 14.60
CA GLY A 270 -9.37 -19.24 14.45
C GLY A 270 -9.40 -19.88 13.06
N ALA A 271 -9.15 -19.11 12.00
CA ALA A 271 -8.96 -19.62 10.64
C ALA A 271 -7.71 -20.52 10.49
N ARG A 272 -6.76 -20.46 11.45
CA ARG A 272 -5.53 -21.26 11.49
C ARG A 272 -5.54 -22.35 12.57
N SER A 273 -6.64 -22.55 13.32
CA SER A 273 -6.73 -23.60 14.33
C SER A 273 -7.09 -24.95 13.70
N PRO A 274 -6.24 -25.99 13.80
CA PRO A 274 -6.48 -27.32 13.26
C PRO A 274 -7.44 -28.17 14.13
N LEU A 275 -8.12 -27.57 15.11
CA LEU A 275 -8.84 -28.28 16.18
C LEU A 275 -10.35 -28.49 15.93
N MET A 276 -10.79 -28.32 14.69
CA MET A 276 -12.16 -28.69 14.24
C MET A 276 -12.20 -30.08 13.59
N THR A 277 -11.28 -30.97 13.95
CA THR A 277 -11.27 -32.38 13.50
C THR A 277 -11.06 -33.30 14.69
N LEU A 278 -12.15 -33.63 15.40
CA LEU A 278 -12.44 -34.95 16.03
C LEU A 278 -13.66 -34.87 16.96
N GLY A 279 -14.82 -34.56 16.37
CA GLY A 279 -16.09 -35.03 16.92
C GLY A 279 -16.37 -36.45 16.43
N ARG A 280 -15.70 -37.47 16.96
CA ARG A 280 -16.12 -38.87 16.78
C ARG A 280 -16.37 -39.51 18.14
N ARG A 281 -17.66 -39.54 18.49
CA ARG A 281 -18.25 -40.29 19.60
C ARG A 281 -17.80 -41.76 19.52
N SER A 282 -17.02 -42.21 20.49
CA SER A 282 -16.93 -43.64 20.82
C SER A 282 -18.02 -43.96 21.83
N ALA A 283 -19.21 -44.32 21.34
CA ALA A 283 -20.19 -45.06 22.13
C ALA A 283 -19.62 -46.47 22.37
N ARG A 284 -18.98 -46.69 23.52
CA ARG A 284 -18.54 -48.03 23.93
C ARG A 284 -19.73 -48.74 24.58
N LYS A 285 -20.17 -49.81 23.90
CA LYS A 285 -21.26 -50.71 24.27
C LYS A 285 -21.11 -51.20 25.72
N ARG A 286 -22.21 -51.09 26.47
CA ARG A 286 -22.49 -51.93 27.64
C ARG A 286 -22.52 -53.40 27.19
N ARG A 287 -21.79 -54.28 27.88
CA ARG A 287 -22.07 -55.72 27.90
C ARG A 287 -22.93 -56.02 29.13
N PRO A 288 -24.02 -56.79 29.00
CA PRO A 288 -24.62 -57.45 30.15
C PRO A 288 -23.84 -58.72 30.50
N LEU A 289 -24.09 -59.15 31.74
CA LEU A 289 -23.57 -60.27 32.55
C LEU A 289 -23.06 -61.49 31.78
#